data_AF-A0A9D6UC77-F1
#
_entry.id   AF-A0A9D6UC77-F1
#
_cell.length_a   1.000
_cell.length_b   1.000
_cell.length_c   1.000
_cell.angle_alpha   90.00
_cell.angle_beta   90.00
_cell.angle_gamma   90.00
#
_symmetry.space_group_name_H-M   'P 1'
#
loop_
_entity.id
_entity.type
_entity.pdbx_description
1 polymer ?
#
loop_
_entity_poly.entity_id
_entity_poly.type
_entity_poly.pdbx_seq_one_letter_code
_entity_poly.pdbx_strand_id
1 'polypeptide(L)'
;EFFRDNNNFFVSAYPGYFDAVNLAHGFWCPSCISQNLGTGLYANRPAYSGTSYLAFTLGMTITPELPAKLPYITGLIIRPELRWDTTVNGTTPFFSRSGLSSNQGMFNMDVIVPFTLL
;
A
#
# COMPACT_ATOMS: atom_id res chain seq x y z
N GLU A 1 -3.61 -1.07 -0.49
CA GLU A 1 -2.63 -2.17 -0.42
C GLU A 1 -3.38 -3.48 -0.60
N PHE A 2 -3.06 -4.27 -1.62
CA PHE A 2 -3.60 -5.62 -1.74
C PHE A 2 -2.80 -6.50 -0.79
N PHE A 3 -3.26 -6.58 0.46
CA PHE A 3 -2.63 -7.40 1.48
C PHE A 3 -2.62 -8.86 1.02
N ARG A 4 -1.42 -9.42 0.88
CA ARG A 4 -1.19 -10.85 0.68
C ARG A 4 -0.65 -11.46 1.95
N ASP A 5 -1.07 -12.68 2.26
CA ASP A 5 -0.46 -13.46 3.34
C ASP A 5 0.90 -14.06 2.91
N ASN A 6 1.57 -14.73 3.85
CA ASN A 6 2.85 -15.41 3.65
C ASN A 6 2.84 -16.45 2.51
N ASN A 7 1.67 -16.98 2.15
CA ASN A 7 1.50 -17.97 1.11
C ASN A 7 1.09 -17.33 -0.23
N ASN A 8 1.23 -16.00 -0.34
CA ASN A 8 0.89 -15.23 -1.54
C ASN A 8 -0.62 -15.24 -1.85
N PHE A 9 -1.47 -15.55 -0.87
CA PHE A 9 -2.93 -15.49 -1.01
C PHE A 9 -3.45 -14.10 -0.65
N PHE A 10 -4.42 -13.62 -1.42
CA PHE A 10 -5.11 -12.37 -1.13
C PHE A 10 -6.03 -12.55 0.10
N VAL A 11 -6.00 -11.59 1.04
CA VAL A 11 -6.98 -11.51 2.14
C VAL A 11 -8.41 -11.37 1.58
N SER A 12 -8.55 -10.58 0.51
CA SER A 12 -9.71 -10.58 -0.37
C SER A 12 -9.31 -10.25 -1.81
N ALA A 13 -9.96 -10.87 -2.80
CA ALA A 13 -9.77 -10.58 -4.22
C ALA A 13 -11.09 -10.55 -4.98
N TYR A 14 -11.15 -9.70 -6.01
CA TYR A 14 -12.31 -9.42 -6.85
C TYR A 14 -11.98 -9.71 -8.32
N PRO A 15 -11.78 -10.99 -8.71
CA PRO A 15 -11.31 -11.36 -10.04
C PRO A 15 -12.36 -11.20 -11.14
N GLY A 16 -13.65 -11.18 -10.79
CA GLY A 16 -14.75 -11.00 -11.72
C GLY A 16 -15.05 -9.52 -12.01
N TYR A 17 -15.72 -9.29 -13.14
CA TYR A 17 -16.21 -7.95 -13.49
C TYR A 17 -17.23 -7.47 -12.45
N PHE A 18 -17.05 -6.25 -11.95
CA PHE A 18 -17.90 -5.61 -10.95
C PHE A 18 -17.95 -6.30 -9.57
N ASP A 19 -17.10 -7.29 -9.30
CA ASP A 19 -17.07 -8.02 -8.02
C ASP A 19 -16.91 -7.09 -6.81
N ALA A 20 -16.03 -6.08 -6.92
CA ALA A 20 -15.83 -5.10 -5.85
C ALA A 20 -17.08 -4.24 -5.60
N VAL A 21 -17.82 -3.90 -6.65
CA VAL A 21 -19.06 -3.11 -6.56
C VAL A 21 -20.19 -3.97 -6.01
N ASN A 22 -20.30 -5.22 -6.48
CA ASN A 22 -21.27 -6.19 -5.99
C ASN A 22 -21.07 -6.48 -4.50
N LEU A 23 -19.82 -6.69 -4.06
CA LEU A 23 -19.53 -6.86 -2.64
C LEU A 23 -19.89 -5.60 -1.83
N ALA A 24 -19.51 -4.41 -2.30
CA ALA A 24 -19.80 -3.15 -1.60
C ALA A 24 -21.32 -2.89 -1.46
N HIS A 25 -22.12 -3.36 -2.42
CA HIS A 25 -23.59 -3.29 -2.37
C HIS A 25 -24.25 -4.47 -1.65
N GLY A 26 -23.47 -5.45 -1.15
CA GLY A 26 -23.99 -6.65 -0.47
C GLY A 26 -24.67 -7.66 -1.39
N PHE A 27 -24.44 -7.58 -2.70
CA PHE A 27 -24.94 -8.54 -3.66
C PHE A 27 -24.11 -9.83 -3.66
N TRP A 28 -24.76 -10.93 -4.06
CA TRP A 28 -24.10 -12.22 -4.19
C TRP A 28 -22.92 -12.14 -5.17
N CYS A 29 -21.73 -12.50 -4.70
CA CYS A 29 -20.50 -12.45 -5.47
C CYS A 29 -19.77 -13.80 -5.33
N PRO A 30 -20.05 -14.79 -6.21
CA PRO A 30 -19.47 -16.13 -6.12
C PRO A 30 -18.00 -16.18 -6.57
N SER A 31 -17.57 -15.19 -7.36
CA SER A 31 -16.18 -14.99 -7.80
C SER A 31 -15.33 -14.23 -6.78
N CYS A 32 -15.94 -13.55 -5.81
CA CYS A 32 -15.23 -12.89 -4.72
C CYS A 32 -14.49 -13.94 -3.88
N ILE A 33 -13.19 -13.74 -3.72
CA ILE A 33 -12.35 -14.56 -2.84
C ILE A 33 -12.24 -13.81 -1.52
N SER A 34 -12.73 -14.40 -0.42
CA SER A 34 -12.51 -13.89 0.93
C SER A 34 -12.10 -15.04 1.84
N GLN A 35 -10.90 -14.97 2.40
CA GLN A 35 -10.35 -16.02 3.27
C GLN A 35 -11.19 -16.25 4.54
N ASN A 36 -11.94 -15.25 5.01
CA ASN A 36 -12.69 -15.33 6.27
C ASN A 36 -14.17 -15.73 6.13
N LEU A 37 -14.73 -15.77 4.91
CA LEU A 37 -16.18 -15.96 4.72
C LEU A 37 -16.60 -17.40 4.38
N GLY A 38 -15.66 -18.33 4.22
CA GLY A 38 -16.00 -19.75 4.01
C GLY A 38 -16.79 -20.05 2.73
N THR A 39 -16.84 -19.12 1.77
CA THR A 39 -17.53 -19.29 0.48
C THR A 39 -16.57 -19.15 -0.69
N GLY A 40 -16.64 -20.05 -1.66
CA GLY A 40 -15.83 -20.06 -2.89
C GLY A 40 -14.80 -21.21 -2.96
N LEU A 41 -14.11 -21.34 -4.10
CA LEU A 41 -13.14 -22.42 -4.40
C LEU A 41 -11.94 -22.49 -3.43
N TYR A 42 -11.82 -21.51 -2.53
CA TYR A 42 -10.75 -21.37 -1.53
C TYR A 42 -11.28 -21.32 -0.09
N ALA A 43 -12.56 -21.63 0.12
CA ALA A 43 -13.17 -21.78 1.44
C ALA A 43 -12.49 -22.91 2.24
N ASN A 44 -12.35 -22.71 3.55
CA ASN A 44 -11.77 -23.70 4.48
C ASN A 44 -10.31 -24.08 4.21
N ARG A 45 -9.49 -23.18 3.62
CA ARG A 45 -8.05 -23.35 3.77
C ARG A 45 -7.67 -23.01 5.21
N PRO A 46 -6.90 -23.87 5.90
CA PRO A 46 -6.48 -23.57 7.25
C PRO A 46 -5.77 -22.22 7.25
N ALA A 47 -6.23 -21.30 8.09
CA ALA A 47 -5.70 -19.95 8.26
C ALA A 47 -4.28 -20.03 8.84
N TYR A 48 -3.33 -20.50 8.03
CA TYR A 48 -1.95 -20.56 8.42
C TYR A 48 -1.34 -19.18 8.25
N SER A 49 -1.16 -18.55 9.42
CA SER A 49 -0.41 -17.34 9.70
C SER A 49 -0.93 -16.07 9.03
N GLY A 50 -1.90 -15.40 9.67
CA GLY A 50 -2.07 -13.96 9.44
C GLY A 50 -0.72 -13.27 9.65
N THR A 51 -0.30 -12.41 8.72
CA THR A 51 0.99 -11.73 8.80
C THR A 51 0.87 -10.50 9.70
N SER A 52 1.59 -10.51 10.82
CA SER A 52 1.76 -9.33 11.66
C SER A 52 2.93 -8.50 11.14
N TYR A 53 2.71 -7.22 10.92
CA TYR A 53 3.74 -6.30 10.45
C TYR A 53 3.95 -5.13 11.41
N LEU A 54 5.16 -4.58 11.37
CA LEU A 54 5.56 -3.34 11.99
C LEU A 54 5.93 -2.37 10.86
N ALA A 55 5.34 -1.19 10.90
CA ALA A 55 5.58 -0.13 9.94
C ALA A 55 6.14 1.09 10.64
N PHE A 56 7.29 1.58 10.18
CA PHE A 56 7.84 2.87 10.57
C PHE A 56 7.85 3.81 9.38
N THR A 57 7.32 5.01 9.54
CA THR A 57 7.34 6.05 8.52
C THR A 57 8.03 7.28 9.08
N LEU A 58 9.05 7.75 8.36
CA LEU A 58 9.78 8.97 8.65
C LEU A 58 9.52 9.95 7.52
N GLY A 59 8.84 11.05 7.84
CA GLY A 59 8.58 12.15 6.92
C GLY A 59 9.26 13.42 7.40
N MET A 60 9.73 14.23 6.45
CA MET A 60 10.25 15.57 6.72
C MET A 60 9.56 16.57 5.78
N THR A 61 9.43 17.81 6.21
CA THR A 61 9.03 18.92 5.33
C THR A 61 10.17 19.94 5.30
N ILE A 62 10.72 20.16 4.11
CA ILE A 62 11.79 21.13 3.87
C ILE A 62 11.20 22.28 3.06
N THR A 63 11.29 23.49 3.60
CA THR A 63 10.86 24.73 2.94
C THR A 63 12.07 25.64 2.74
N PRO A 64 12.88 25.42 1.69
CA PRO A 64 14.05 26.27 1.45
C PRO A 64 13.62 27.71 1.11
N GLU A 65 14.42 28.67 1.56
CA GLU A 65 14.28 30.05 1.13
C GLU A 65 14.65 30.16 -0.36
N LEU A 66 13.76 30.74 -1.16
CA LEU A 66 13.97 30.93 -2.58
C LEU A 66 14.72 32.23 -2.87
N PRO A 67 15.53 32.28 -3.94
CA PRO A 67 16.13 33.52 -4.42
C PRO A 67 15.05 34.57 -4.72
N ALA A 68 15.28 35.81 -4.28
CA ALA A 68 14.32 36.92 -4.37
C ALA A 68 13.89 37.34 -5.79
N LYS A 69 14.38 36.67 -6.86
CA LYS A 69 14.13 37.02 -8.26
C LYS A 69 13.59 35.85 -9.09
N LEU A 70 12.69 35.04 -8.53
CA LEU A 70 11.96 34.06 -9.33
C LEU A 70 10.64 34.69 -9.82
N PRO A 71 10.47 34.94 -11.13
CA PRO A 71 9.38 35.76 -11.66
C PRO A 71 7.97 35.14 -11.49
N TYR A 72 7.89 33.83 -11.25
CA TYR A 72 6.60 33.12 -11.18
C TYR A 72 6.50 32.13 -10.01
N ILE A 73 7.61 31.79 -9.35
CA ILE A 73 7.66 30.78 -8.30
C ILE A 73 7.75 31.50 -6.95
N THR A 74 6.75 31.30 -6.10
CA THR A 74 6.64 31.98 -4.80
C THR A 74 7.11 31.11 -3.63
N GLY A 75 7.27 29.80 -3.86
CA GLY A 75 7.73 28.87 -2.85
C GLY A 75 8.28 27.58 -3.43
N LEU A 76 8.99 26.83 -2.60
CA LEU A 76 9.34 25.45 -2.85
C LEU A 76 9.15 24.69 -1.54
N ILE A 77 8.43 23.59 -1.60
CA ILE A 77 8.27 22.69 -0.46
C ILE A 77 8.62 21.29 -0.95
N ILE A 78 9.55 20.65 -0.26
CA ILE A 78 9.99 19.29 -0.54
C ILE A 78 9.61 18.43 0.66
N ARG A 79 8.86 17.35 0.43
CA ARG A 79 8.45 16.42 1.50
C ARG A 79 8.93 15.01 1.19
N PRO A 80 10.18 14.68 1.54
CA PRO A 80 10.62 13.30 1.46
C PRO A 80 9.97 12.48 2.58
N GLU A 81 9.60 11.26 2.24
CA GLU A 81 9.08 10.27 3.17
C GLU A 81 9.74 8.92 2.86
N LEU A 82 10.16 8.25 3.93
CA LEU A 82 10.68 6.90 3.90
C LEU A 82 9.80 6.05 4.81
N ARG A 83 9.25 4.99 4.26
CA ARG A 83 8.54 3.96 5.00
C ARG A 83 9.33 2.66 4.97
N TRP A 84 9.43 2.03 6.11
CA TRP A 84 9.99 0.70 6.28
C TRP A 84 8.96 -0.20 6.95
N ASP A 85 8.70 -1.34 6.31
CA ASP A 85 7.77 -2.35 6.76
C ASP A 85 8.53 -3.66 6.99
N THR A 86 8.28 -4.31 8.13
CA THR A 86 8.85 -5.61 8.46
C THR A 86 7.80 -6.53 9.06
N THR A 87 7.92 -7.81 8.82
CA THR A 87 7.11 -8.82 9.49
C THR A 87 7.67 -9.17 10.86
N VAL A 88 6.81 -9.22 11.88
CA VAL A 88 7.21 -9.55 13.26
C VAL A 88 6.90 -10.99 13.67
N ASN A 89 6.31 -11.78 12.77
CA ASN A 89 5.88 -13.15 13.05
C ASN A 89 6.52 -14.21 12.12
N GLY A 90 7.66 -13.90 11.52
CA GLY A 90 8.45 -14.85 10.73
C GLY A 90 7.90 -15.18 9.33
N THR A 91 6.95 -14.39 8.84
CA THR A 91 6.39 -14.52 7.49
C THR A 91 7.12 -13.64 6.47
N THR A 92 7.01 -13.92 5.18
CA THR A 92 7.67 -13.20 4.07
C THR A 92 6.65 -12.76 3.01
N PRO A 93 5.70 -11.86 3.32
CA PRO A 93 4.61 -11.46 2.41
C PRO A 93 5.10 -10.54 1.28
N PHE A 94 6.29 -9.94 1.40
CA PHE A 94 6.75 -8.91 0.48
C PHE A 94 7.54 -9.51 -0.67
N PHE A 95 7.38 -8.98 -1.88
CA PHE A 95 8.16 -9.41 -3.03
C PHE A 95 9.55 -8.77 -3.04
N SER A 96 10.56 -9.56 -3.39
CA SER A 96 11.94 -9.16 -3.62
C SER A 96 12.44 -9.72 -4.95
N ARG A 97 13.59 -9.23 -5.42
CA ARG A 97 14.21 -9.67 -6.69
C ARG A 97 14.50 -11.18 -6.74
N SER A 98 14.68 -11.83 -5.58
CA SER A 98 15.01 -13.25 -5.47
C SER A 98 13.88 -14.10 -4.86
N GLY A 99 12.66 -13.56 -4.75
CA GLY A 99 11.52 -14.26 -4.15
C GLY A 99 10.87 -13.47 -3.02
N LEU A 100 10.37 -14.16 -1.99
CA LEU A 100 9.69 -13.53 -0.87
C LEU A 100 10.67 -12.95 0.17
N SER A 101 10.31 -11.83 0.80
CA SER A 101 11.09 -11.11 1.81
C SER A 101 10.20 -10.74 3.01
N SER A 102 10.81 -10.71 4.19
CA SER A 102 10.20 -10.23 5.43
C SER A 102 10.28 -8.71 5.59
N ASN A 103 11.02 -8.02 4.73
CA ASN A 103 11.25 -6.59 4.80
C ASN A 103 10.96 -5.92 3.45
N GLN A 104 10.34 -4.75 3.51
CA GLN A 104 10.13 -3.86 2.36
C GLN A 104 10.35 -2.41 2.78
N GLY A 105 10.80 -1.58 1.82
CA GLY A 105 10.87 -0.15 1.99
C GLY A 105 10.16 0.57 0.84
N MET A 106 9.63 1.74 1.14
CA MET A 106 9.08 2.67 0.18
C MET A 106 9.70 4.04 0.41
N PHE A 107 10.16 4.67 -0.67
CA PHE A 107 10.56 6.05 -0.66
C PHE A 107 9.61 6.84 -1.55
N ASN A 108 9.05 7.91 -1.02
CA ASN A 108 8.21 8.86 -1.72
C ASN A 108 8.71 10.29 -1.49
N MET A 109 8.46 11.16 -2.45
CA MET A 109 8.85 12.55 -2.37
C MET A 109 7.82 13.41 -3.07
N ASP A 110 7.22 14.33 -2.32
CA ASP A 110 6.41 15.39 -2.91
C ASP A 110 7.28 16.62 -3.17
N VAL A 111 7.11 17.21 -4.35
CA VAL A 111 7.67 18.53 -4.68
C VAL A 111 6.50 19.44 -4.99
N ILE A 112 6.30 20.44 -4.13
CA ILE A 112 5.23 21.42 -4.27
C ILE A 112 5.87 22.75 -4.63
N VAL A 113 5.43 23.31 -5.77
CA VAL A 113 5.92 24.58 -6.29
C VAL A 113 4.75 25.56 -6.36
N PRO A 114 4.53 26.37 -5.32
CA PRO A 114 3.62 27.50 -5.40
C PRO A 114 4.05 28.47 -6.50
N PHE A 115 3.09 28.89 -7.33
CA PHE A 115 3.31 29.87 -8.39
C PHE A 115 2.20 30.91 -8.42
N THR A 116 2.51 32.07 -9.01
CA THR A 116 1.53 33.12 -9.28
C THR A 116 1.44 33.36 -10.78
N LEU A 117 0.22 33.48 -11.29
CA LEU A 117 -0.05 33.96 -12.64
C LEU A 117 -0.52 35.40 -12.48
N LEU A 118 0.24 36.35 -13.05
CA LEU A 118 -0.21 37.73 -13.20
C LEU A 118 -1.53 37.80 -13.95
#